data_AF-A0A938QN86-F1
#
_entry.id   AF-A0A938QN86-F1
#
_cell.length_a   1.000
_cell.length_b   1.000
_cell.length_c   1.000
_cell.angle_alpha   90.00
_cell.angle_beta   90.00
_cell.angle_gamma   90.00
#
_symmetry.space_group_name_H-M   'P 1'
#
loop_
_entity.id
_entity.type
_entity.pdbx_description
1 polymer ?
#
loop_
_entity_poly.entity_id
_entity_poly.type
_entity_poly.pdbx_seq_one_letter_code
_entity_poly.pdbx_strand_id
1 'polypeptide(L)'
;MTTVSQKEFVQRFADARLPVDGLTGAARLRGVAVAAADANGDGVIAGRSEAAALWRAMGNADVVETTTSRRLLPFLPFLPARSVPSVAGQRLEALESFRVADVLTRQNAARGDAFARDGVLRNGPARGEPLDTTRARPVVLLDAAAKAEACQKAGVDPATIEHAFANLSHGGAFYTTLVPRDAVKHVGVMIESFPAPVPAAHAMLRFTLADDKPAILVPQHADGQGTLALRDLVFSAEALGQPGWKYDLVKGQQGHFAVVDRFESLEDRYRHVNSYTPAHPTVTHPLRVRAGEANDVLREALSTSAKVGLGAAYNTLNRSCGTEAFAVLDRGIGDDVPLGVRLSRAITGERLPPLADKYLALRGLLAPGHRPVDLNGEWARAPRPATPR
;
A
#
# COMPACT_ATOMS: atom_id res chain seq x y z
N MET A 1 6.95 -3.62 -31.93
CA MET A 1 6.90 -3.68 -30.45
C MET A 1 6.89 -5.13 -30.05
N THR A 2 7.96 -5.62 -29.43
CA THR A 2 8.06 -7.01 -28.96
C THR A 2 7.63 -7.08 -27.50
N THR A 3 6.55 -7.80 -27.23
CA THR A 3 6.10 -8.13 -25.87
C THR A 3 6.95 -9.29 -25.34
N VAL A 4 7.69 -9.06 -24.25
CA VAL A 4 8.41 -10.12 -23.54
C VAL A 4 7.39 -10.89 -22.72
N SER A 5 7.36 -12.22 -22.87
CA SER A 5 6.40 -13.04 -22.12
C SER A 5 6.76 -13.06 -20.62
N GLN A 6 5.75 -13.20 -19.77
CA GLN A 6 5.93 -13.27 -18.31
C GLN A 6 6.91 -14.37 -17.87
N LYS A 7 6.93 -15.49 -18.60
CA LYS A 7 7.88 -16.60 -18.39
C LYS A 7 9.33 -16.16 -18.66
N GLU A 8 9.53 -15.36 -19.69
CA GLU A 8 10.84 -14.86 -20.11
C GLU A 8 11.36 -13.78 -19.15
N PHE A 9 10.47 -12.99 -18.53
CA PHE A 9 10.85 -12.07 -17.45
C PHE A 9 11.35 -12.80 -16.20
N VAL A 10 10.64 -13.85 -15.75
CA VAL A 10 11.02 -14.65 -14.58
C VAL A 10 12.35 -15.38 -14.82
N GLN A 11 12.56 -15.92 -16.02
CA GLN A 11 13.81 -16.57 -16.39
C GLN A 11 14.99 -15.59 -16.39
N ARG A 12 14.81 -14.39 -16.97
CA ARG A 12 15.84 -13.34 -16.97
C ARG A 12 16.19 -12.84 -15.57
N PHE A 13 15.24 -12.83 -14.65
CA PHE A 13 15.48 -12.49 -13.25
C PHE A 13 16.26 -13.59 -12.51
N ALA A 14 15.93 -14.86 -12.76
CA ALA A 14 16.63 -16.00 -12.16
C ALA A 14 18.06 -16.18 -12.68
N ASP A 15 18.31 -15.83 -13.95
CA ASP A 15 19.59 -16.02 -14.62
C ASP A 15 20.57 -14.85 -14.44
N ALA A 16 20.15 -13.75 -13.79
CA ALA A 16 21.01 -12.62 -13.46
C ALA A 16 22.05 -13.01 -12.38
N ARG A 17 23.10 -13.74 -12.78
CA ARG A 17 24.30 -13.96 -11.97
C ARG A 17 25.11 -12.67 -11.93
N LEU A 18 25.20 -12.04 -10.76
CA LEU A 18 26.18 -10.99 -10.53
C LEU A 18 27.58 -11.60 -10.64
N PRO A 19 28.49 -11.07 -11.49
CA PRO A 19 29.84 -11.60 -11.58
C PRO A 19 30.58 -11.32 -10.28
N VAL A 20 31.11 -12.38 -9.68
CA VAL A 20 31.93 -12.32 -8.47
C VAL A 20 33.36 -12.57 -8.90
N ASP A 21 34.12 -11.49 -9.13
CA ASP A 21 35.58 -11.55 -9.13
C ASP A 21 36.19 -10.20 -8.71
N GLY A 22 37.12 -10.26 -7.75
CA GLY A 22 38.13 -9.24 -7.49
C GLY A 22 37.68 -7.95 -6.79
N LEU A 23 37.56 -7.99 -5.45
CA LEU A 23 37.99 -6.96 -4.47
C LEU A 23 37.33 -7.25 -3.10
N THR A 24 38.10 -7.18 -2.02
CA THR A 24 37.70 -7.53 -0.64
C THR A 24 36.49 -6.72 -0.15
N GLY A 25 35.47 -7.43 0.34
CA GLY A 25 34.11 -6.93 0.63
C GLY A 25 33.96 -5.78 1.65
N ALA A 26 35.00 -5.43 2.40
CA ALA A 26 34.93 -4.36 3.41
C ALA A 26 34.98 -2.93 2.80
N ALA A 27 35.66 -2.75 1.65
CA ALA A 27 35.81 -1.43 1.04
C ALA A 27 34.57 -0.97 0.26
N ARG A 28 33.78 -1.91 -0.29
CA ARG A 28 32.51 -1.60 -0.99
C ARG A 28 31.39 -1.17 -0.03
N LEU A 29 31.32 -1.75 1.16
CA LEU A 29 30.23 -1.50 2.10
C LEU A 29 30.22 -0.06 2.64
N ARG A 30 31.38 0.60 2.73
CA ARG A 30 31.45 2.03 3.09
C ARG A 30 31.02 2.95 1.96
N GLY A 31 31.38 2.65 0.70
CA GLY A 31 31.02 3.48 -0.44
C GLY A 31 29.53 3.44 -0.80
N VAL A 32 28.93 2.24 -0.78
CA VAL A 32 27.51 2.06 -1.14
C VAL A 32 26.57 2.60 -0.06
N ALA A 33 26.93 2.50 1.22
CA ALA A 33 26.13 3.04 2.32
C ALA A 33 26.11 4.57 2.36
N VAL A 34 27.21 5.23 1.96
CA VAL A 34 27.29 6.70 1.88
C VAL A 34 26.50 7.23 0.67
N ALA A 35 26.57 6.55 -0.49
CA ALA A 35 25.82 6.97 -1.68
C ALA A 35 24.30 6.79 -1.56
N ALA A 36 23.83 5.80 -0.79
CA ALA A 36 22.39 5.60 -0.56
C ALA A 36 21.78 6.58 0.46
N ALA A 37 22.61 7.19 1.33
CA ALA A 37 22.16 8.16 2.32
C ALA A 37 21.92 9.56 1.73
N ASP A 38 22.70 9.96 0.71
CA ASP A 38 22.60 11.28 0.09
C ASP A 38 21.46 11.41 -0.94
N ALA A 39 20.83 10.31 -1.36
CA ALA A 39 19.76 10.32 -2.36
C ALA A 39 18.39 10.84 -1.84
N ASN A 40 18.29 11.22 -0.56
CA ASN A 40 17.06 11.72 0.07
C ASN A 40 17.04 13.24 0.32
N GLY A 41 18.02 13.99 -0.18
CA GLY A 41 18.06 15.46 -0.08
C GLY A 41 18.02 16.13 -1.44
N ASP A 42 17.20 17.16 -1.59
CA ASP A 42 17.06 17.99 -2.78
C ASP A 42 18.43 18.46 -3.31
N GLY A 43 18.91 17.84 -4.40
CA GLY A 43 20.19 18.16 -5.03
C GLY A 43 20.19 17.80 -6.51
N VAL A 44 20.05 18.83 -7.36
CA VAL A 44 20.05 18.71 -8.82
C VAL A 44 21.49 18.76 -9.36
N ILE A 45 21.80 17.80 -10.26
CA ILE A 45 22.96 17.67 -11.18
C ILE A 45 24.29 17.17 -10.56
N ALA A 46 24.47 15.84 -10.61
CA ALA A 46 25.76 15.17 -10.85
C ALA A 46 25.62 13.69 -11.28
N GLY A 47 24.45 13.05 -11.18
CA GLY A 47 24.30 11.59 -11.34
C GLY A 47 24.25 11.01 -12.76
N ARG A 48 24.32 11.83 -13.84
CA ARG A 48 24.23 11.29 -15.22
C ARG A 48 25.53 10.66 -15.72
N SER A 49 26.69 11.12 -15.27
CA SER A 49 27.99 10.59 -15.70
C SER A 49 28.33 9.26 -15.02
N GLU A 50 27.97 9.10 -13.75
CA GLU A 50 28.25 7.87 -12.99
C GLU A 50 27.31 6.72 -13.36
N ALA A 51 26.02 7.01 -13.60
CA ALA A 51 25.09 6.01 -14.13
C ALA A 51 25.46 5.54 -15.54
N ALA A 52 25.97 6.45 -16.40
CA ALA A 52 26.47 6.10 -17.72
C ALA A 52 27.79 5.30 -17.66
N ALA A 53 28.66 5.59 -16.69
CA ALA A 53 29.88 4.81 -16.45
C ALA A 53 29.56 3.40 -15.95
N LEU A 54 28.58 3.25 -15.06
CA LEU A 54 28.08 1.94 -14.61
C LEU A 54 27.48 1.14 -15.77
N TRP A 55 26.70 1.79 -16.64
CA TRP A 55 26.09 1.15 -17.82
C TRP A 55 27.13 0.66 -18.83
N ARG A 56 28.21 1.44 -19.05
CA ARG A 56 29.36 1.03 -19.89
C ARG A 56 30.19 -0.08 -19.26
N ALA A 57 30.41 -0.03 -17.94
CA ALA A 57 31.15 -1.07 -17.21
C ALA A 57 30.43 -2.43 -17.17
N MET A 58 29.11 -2.45 -17.40
CA MET A 58 28.29 -3.66 -17.50
C MET A 58 28.32 -4.32 -18.90
N GLY A 59 29.22 -3.91 -19.79
CA GLY A 59 29.48 -4.58 -21.07
C GLY A 59 28.48 -4.25 -22.20
N ASN A 60 27.59 -3.27 -22.01
CA ASN A 60 26.73 -2.76 -23.07
C ASN A 60 27.42 -1.64 -23.83
N ALA A 61 28.46 -1.99 -24.58
CA ALA A 61 29.02 -1.14 -25.62
C ALA A 61 28.48 -1.65 -26.95
N ASP A 62 27.37 -1.08 -27.41
CA ASP A 62 27.18 -0.77 -28.82
C ASP A 62 25.93 0.11 -29.02
N VAL A 63 26.05 0.97 -30.03
CA VAL A 63 25.08 1.95 -30.55
C VAL A 63 25.30 3.39 -30.08
N VAL A 64 26.38 3.98 -30.60
CA VAL A 64 26.35 5.33 -31.18
C VAL A 64 27.25 5.32 -32.43
N GLU A 65 26.69 5.37 -33.64
CA GLU A 65 26.93 6.49 -34.57
C GLU A 65 26.13 6.37 -35.89
N THR A 66 25.80 7.56 -36.38
CA THR A 66 25.13 8.03 -37.59
C THR A 66 25.74 7.58 -38.93
N THR A 67 24.93 7.35 -39.98
CA THR A 67 25.14 7.96 -41.33
C THR A 67 23.92 7.87 -42.29
N THR A 68 23.41 9.06 -42.64
CA THR A 68 23.02 9.64 -43.95
C THR A 68 22.78 8.77 -45.22
N SER A 69 21.58 8.93 -45.79
CA SER A 69 21.18 9.04 -47.23
C SER A 69 21.56 7.98 -48.28
N ARG A 70 20.56 7.30 -48.85
CA ARG A 70 20.19 7.37 -50.30
C ARG A 70 18.90 6.60 -50.64
N ARG A 71 18.21 7.13 -51.65
CA ARG A 71 16.92 6.74 -52.25
C ARG A 71 16.90 5.29 -52.76
N LEU A 72 15.72 4.66 -52.69
CA LEU A 72 14.96 4.09 -53.83
C LEU A 72 13.58 3.57 -53.33
N LEU A 73 12.50 4.21 -53.80
CA LEU A 73 11.17 3.62 -53.99
C LEU A 73 11.22 2.75 -55.28
N PRO A 74 10.27 1.84 -55.58
CA PRO A 74 8.89 1.77 -55.07
C PRO A 74 8.42 0.35 -54.63
N PHE A 75 7.28 0.26 -53.93
CA PHE A 75 6.17 -0.69 -54.17
C PHE A 75 5.16 -0.59 -53.01
N LEU A 76 4.01 0.03 -53.27
CA LEU A 76 2.75 -0.17 -52.55
C LEU A 76 2.13 -1.47 -53.09
N PRO A 77 1.51 -2.33 -52.25
CA PRO A 77 0.10 -2.11 -51.89
C PRO A 77 -0.27 -2.57 -50.46
N PHE A 78 -1.56 -2.40 -50.14
CA PHE A 78 -2.32 -2.84 -48.95
C PHE A 78 -2.50 -1.82 -47.82
N LEU A 79 -3.60 -1.06 -47.95
CA LEU A 79 -4.35 -0.50 -46.83
C LEU A 79 -5.01 -1.65 -46.03
N PRO A 80 -4.88 -1.72 -44.69
CA PRO A 80 -5.77 -2.54 -43.89
C PRO A 80 -7.12 -1.82 -43.74
N ALA A 81 -8.19 -2.60 -43.90
CA ALA A 81 -9.57 -2.18 -43.71
C ALA A 81 -9.78 -1.55 -42.33
N ARG A 82 -10.50 -0.42 -42.29
CA ARG A 82 -11.09 0.12 -41.07
C ARG A 82 -11.98 -0.95 -40.44
N SER A 83 -11.56 -1.53 -39.33
CA SER A 83 -12.41 -2.38 -38.50
C SER A 83 -13.54 -1.54 -37.91
N VAL A 84 -14.76 -1.78 -38.39
CA VAL A 84 -15.97 -1.27 -37.72
C VAL A 84 -16.08 -2.01 -36.39
N PRO A 85 -16.20 -1.32 -35.24
CA PRO A 85 -16.34 -1.99 -33.95
C PRO A 85 -17.58 -2.88 -33.97
N SER A 86 -17.43 -4.14 -33.59
CA SER A 86 -18.58 -5.02 -33.41
C SER A 86 -19.50 -4.45 -32.31
N VAL A 87 -20.81 -4.67 -32.43
CA VAL A 87 -21.83 -4.27 -31.45
C VAL A 87 -21.50 -4.81 -30.03
N ALA A 88 -20.77 -5.91 -29.93
CA ALA A 88 -20.26 -6.45 -28.67
C ALA A 88 -19.14 -5.59 -28.04
N GLY A 89 -18.25 -5.01 -28.85
CA GLY A 89 -17.22 -4.06 -28.39
C GLY A 89 -17.84 -2.75 -27.91
N GLN A 90 -18.84 -2.24 -28.62
CA GLN A 90 -19.57 -1.02 -28.22
C GLN A 90 -20.36 -1.20 -26.91
N ARG A 91 -20.89 -2.40 -26.63
CA ARG A 91 -21.52 -2.71 -25.34
C ARG A 91 -20.54 -2.78 -24.17
N LEU A 92 -19.30 -3.23 -24.39
CA LEU A 92 -18.25 -3.24 -23.37
C LEU A 92 -17.77 -1.81 -23.05
N GLU A 93 -17.55 -0.99 -24.07
CA GLU A 93 -17.20 0.43 -23.88
C GLU A 93 -18.33 1.22 -23.20
N ALA A 94 -19.60 0.93 -23.52
CA ALA A 94 -20.77 1.51 -22.85
C ALA A 94 -20.89 1.11 -21.36
N LEU A 95 -20.53 -0.13 -21.01
CA LEU A 95 -20.52 -0.60 -19.62
C LEU A 95 -19.33 -0.03 -18.81
N GLU A 96 -18.17 0.17 -19.44
CA GLU A 96 -17.00 0.79 -18.81
C GLU A 96 -17.22 2.29 -18.59
N SER A 97 -17.79 2.99 -19.58
CA SER A 97 -18.16 4.42 -19.45
C SER A 97 -19.25 4.66 -18.39
N PHE A 98 -20.21 3.74 -18.22
CA PHE A 98 -21.17 3.80 -17.11
C PHE A 98 -20.50 3.71 -15.73
N ARG A 99 -19.44 2.88 -15.59
CA ARG A 99 -18.66 2.78 -14.34
C ARG A 99 -17.86 4.04 -14.05
N VAL A 100 -17.30 4.68 -15.07
CA VAL A 100 -16.57 5.95 -14.92
C VAL A 100 -17.53 7.07 -14.50
N ALA A 101 -18.72 7.16 -15.10
CA ALA A 101 -19.73 8.16 -14.73
C ALA A 101 -20.23 7.98 -13.28
N ASP A 102 -20.39 6.74 -12.80
CA ASP A 102 -20.78 6.45 -11.42
C ASP A 102 -19.66 6.79 -10.42
N VAL A 103 -18.39 6.53 -10.76
CA VAL A 103 -17.24 6.94 -9.94
C VAL A 103 -17.11 8.46 -9.89
N LEU A 104 -17.25 9.15 -11.02
CA LEU A 104 -17.26 10.62 -11.05
C LEU A 104 -18.42 11.20 -10.25
N THR A 105 -19.59 10.57 -10.26
CA THR A 105 -20.74 10.96 -9.44
C THR A 105 -20.47 10.77 -7.94
N ARG A 106 -19.82 9.67 -7.53
CA ARG A 106 -19.40 9.45 -6.14
C ARG A 106 -18.27 10.38 -5.70
N GLN A 107 -17.33 10.69 -6.59
CA GLN A 107 -16.33 11.74 -6.35
C GLN A 107 -17.01 13.12 -6.19
N ASN A 108 -18.07 13.39 -6.96
CA ASN A 108 -18.84 14.62 -6.80
C ASN A 108 -19.69 14.63 -5.51
N ALA A 109 -20.16 13.48 -5.01
CA ALA A 109 -20.78 13.37 -3.68
C ALA A 109 -19.76 13.63 -2.54
N ALA A 110 -18.47 13.34 -2.79
CA ALA A 110 -17.39 13.70 -1.89
C ALA A 110 -17.17 15.23 -1.77
N ARG A 111 -17.81 16.07 -2.61
CA ARG A 111 -17.71 17.54 -2.50
C ARG A 111 -18.33 18.12 -1.22
N GLY A 112 -19.11 17.32 -0.48
CA GLY A 112 -19.63 17.69 0.85
C GLY A 112 -18.82 17.10 2.02
N ASP A 113 -17.83 16.24 1.75
CA ASP A 113 -16.97 15.67 2.79
C ASP A 113 -15.71 16.53 2.94
N ALA A 114 -15.61 17.24 4.06
CA ALA A 114 -14.45 18.09 4.37
C ALA A 114 -13.10 17.34 4.42
N PHE A 115 -13.13 16.00 4.55
CA PHE A 115 -11.94 15.16 4.61
C PHE A 115 -11.64 14.43 3.30
N ALA A 116 -12.53 14.52 2.30
CA ALA A 116 -12.23 14.05 0.96
C ALA A 116 -11.21 14.98 0.32
N ARG A 117 -10.07 14.43 -0.07
CA ARG A 117 -9.11 15.12 -0.92
C ARG A 117 -9.23 14.57 -2.32
N ASP A 118 -9.48 15.45 -3.28
CA ASP A 118 -9.29 15.10 -4.68
C ASP A 118 -7.82 14.69 -4.86
N GLY A 119 -7.63 13.46 -5.32
CA GLY A 119 -6.33 12.91 -5.60
C GLY A 119 -6.03 13.06 -7.08
N VAL A 120 -4.91 13.68 -7.43
CA VAL A 120 -4.28 13.46 -8.72
C VAL A 120 -2.96 12.74 -8.49
N LEU A 121 -2.61 11.81 -9.39
CA LEU A 121 -1.35 11.13 -9.29
C LEU A 121 -0.22 12.16 -9.48
N ARG A 122 0.63 12.34 -8.45
CA ARG A 122 1.66 13.38 -8.47
C ARG A 122 2.91 12.99 -9.25
N ASN A 123 3.16 11.69 -9.37
CA ASN A 123 4.41 11.12 -9.87
C ASN A 123 4.15 9.91 -10.78
N GLY A 124 5.13 9.53 -11.60
CA GLY A 124 5.05 8.36 -12.48
C GLY A 124 4.36 8.62 -13.82
N PRO A 125 4.15 7.57 -14.64
CA PRO A 125 3.70 7.71 -16.03
C PRO A 125 2.27 8.24 -16.20
N ALA A 126 1.43 8.10 -15.18
CA ALA A 126 0.06 8.60 -15.17
C ALA A 126 -0.08 9.91 -14.37
N ARG A 127 0.99 10.70 -14.26
CA ARG A 127 0.99 11.96 -13.51
C ARG A 127 -0.09 12.91 -14.05
N GLY A 128 -0.84 13.52 -13.13
CA GLY A 128 -1.94 14.45 -13.43
C GLY A 128 -3.31 13.78 -13.57
N GLU A 129 -3.33 12.45 -13.65
CA GLU A 129 -4.58 11.69 -13.78
C GLU A 129 -5.33 11.62 -12.44
N PRO A 130 -6.68 11.64 -12.45
CA PRO A 130 -7.48 11.57 -11.24
C PRO A 130 -7.35 10.20 -10.56
N LEU A 131 -7.35 10.17 -9.24
CA LEU A 131 -7.32 8.96 -8.41
C LEU A 131 -8.73 8.63 -7.88
N ASP A 132 -9.08 7.35 -7.83
CA ASP A 132 -10.34 6.88 -7.25
C ASP A 132 -10.29 6.85 -5.71
N THR A 133 -10.57 7.98 -5.06
CA THR A 133 -10.61 8.10 -3.60
C THR A 133 -11.94 7.66 -2.98
N THR A 134 -12.82 6.98 -3.73
CA THR A 134 -14.13 6.53 -3.22
C THR A 134 -14.03 5.32 -2.30
N ARG A 135 -12.95 4.52 -2.43
CA ARG A 135 -12.74 3.28 -1.67
C ARG A 135 -11.58 3.34 -0.68
N ALA A 136 -10.65 4.26 -0.91
CA ALA A 136 -9.44 4.38 -0.12
C ALA A 136 -9.04 5.85 -0.04
N ARG A 137 -8.78 6.30 1.19
CA ARG A 137 -8.37 7.66 1.48
C ARG A 137 -7.27 7.65 2.54
N PRO A 138 -6.30 8.58 2.45
CA PRO A 138 -5.36 8.76 3.53
C PRO A 138 -6.08 9.33 4.76
N VAL A 139 -5.50 9.06 5.92
CA VAL A 139 -5.93 9.61 7.19
C VAL A 139 -5.80 11.13 7.17
N VAL A 140 -6.79 11.80 7.77
CA VAL A 140 -6.66 13.22 8.14
C VAL A 140 -6.66 13.31 9.66
N LEU A 141 -5.52 13.68 10.24
CA LEU A 141 -5.45 13.94 11.68
C LEU A 141 -6.27 15.18 12.02
N LEU A 142 -7.13 15.07 13.03
CA LEU A 142 -7.95 16.19 13.47
C LEU A 142 -7.14 17.15 14.34
N ASP A 143 -7.34 18.44 14.10
CA ASP A 143 -6.87 19.46 15.03
C ASP A 143 -7.72 19.48 16.32
N ALA A 144 -7.35 20.34 17.27
CA ALA A 144 -8.03 20.42 18.57
C ALA A 144 -9.52 20.79 18.44
N ALA A 145 -9.88 21.65 17.49
CA ALA A 145 -11.26 22.11 17.30
C ALA A 145 -12.12 21.00 16.69
N ALA A 146 -11.65 20.37 15.60
CA ALA A 146 -12.34 19.26 14.97
C ALA A 146 -12.44 18.03 15.89
N LYS A 147 -11.40 17.76 16.69
CA LYS A 147 -11.45 16.73 17.74
C LYS A 147 -12.53 17.04 18.78
N ALA A 148 -12.60 18.28 19.28
CA ALA A 148 -13.59 18.67 20.28
C ALA A 148 -15.03 18.52 19.73
N GLU A 149 -15.27 18.94 18.49
CA GLU A 149 -16.55 18.77 17.82
C GLU A 149 -16.94 17.29 17.69
N ALA A 150 -16.02 16.45 17.23
CA ALA A 150 -16.26 15.01 17.10
C ALA A 150 -16.53 14.35 18.47
N CYS A 151 -15.80 14.75 19.51
CA CYS A 151 -16.01 14.26 20.88
C CYS A 151 -17.38 14.71 21.43
N GLN A 152 -17.79 15.96 21.17
CA GLN A 152 -19.12 16.45 21.54
C GLN A 152 -20.23 15.64 20.85
N LYS A 153 -20.10 15.39 19.54
CA LYS A 153 -21.04 14.54 18.79
C LYS A 153 -21.13 13.12 19.34
N ALA A 154 -20.02 12.59 19.84
CA ALA A 154 -19.94 11.26 20.43
C ALA A 154 -20.33 11.20 21.92
N GLY A 155 -20.52 12.34 22.59
CA GLY A 155 -20.78 12.39 24.03
C GLY A 155 -19.61 11.92 24.89
N VAL A 156 -18.36 12.15 24.45
CA VAL A 156 -17.15 11.76 25.18
C VAL A 156 -16.27 12.95 25.51
N ASP A 157 -15.49 12.85 26.58
CA ASP A 157 -14.53 13.89 26.99
C ASP A 157 -13.29 13.87 26.07
N PRO A 158 -12.97 14.99 25.37
CA PRO A 158 -11.77 15.10 24.54
C PRO A 158 -10.46 14.76 25.26
N ALA A 159 -10.37 14.92 26.58
CA ALA A 159 -9.17 14.60 27.37
C ALA A 159 -8.90 13.10 27.47
N THR A 160 -9.93 12.27 27.32
CA THR A 160 -9.84 10.80 27.33
C THR A 160 -9.42 10.21 25.98
N ILE A 161 -9.49 11.02 24.91
CA ILE A 161 -9.14 10.61 23.55
C ILE A 161 -7.67 10.92 23.27
N GLU A 162 -6.91 9.93 22.81
CA GLU A 162 -5.51 10.08 22.44
C GLU A 162 -5.34 10.39 20.95
N HIS A 163 -6.05 9.66 20.08
CA HIS A 163 -6.03 9.90 18.65
C HIS A 163 -7.43 10.25 18.13
N ALA A 164 -7.49 11.27 17.28
CA ALA A 164 -8.70 11.65 16.57
C ALA A 164 -8.34 11.88 15.10
N PHE A 165 -9.00 11.16 14.20
CA PHE A 165 -8.67 11.20 12.78
C PHE A 165 -9.88 10.87 11.90
N ALA A 166 -9.89 11.34 10.65
CA ALA A 166 -10.93 11.03 9.67
C ALA A 166 -10.45 10.03 8.62
N ASN A 167 -11.38 9.59 7.77
CA ASN A 167 -11.22 8.66 6.66
C ASN A 167 -10.98 7.19 7.07
N LEU A 168 -11.47 6.75 8.22
CA LEU A 168 -11.58 5.30 8.49
C LEU A 168 -12.76 4.73 7.68
N SER A 169 -12.50 3.68 6.90
CA SER A 169 -13.55 3.00 6.14
C SER A 169 -14.26 1.91 6.95
N HIS A 170 -15.59 1.98 7.04
CA HIS A 170 -16.43 0.96 7.67
C HIS A 170 -17.79 0.89 6.98
N GLY A 171 -18.29 -0.31 6.65
CA GLY A 171 -19.60 -0.49 6.03
C GLY A 171 -19.76 0.24 4.68
N GLY A 172 -18.66 0.53 3.97
CA GLY A 172 -18.69 1.30 2.72
C GLY A 172 -18.81 2.82 2.89
N ALA A 173 -18.73 3.35 4.11
CA ALA A 173 -18.69 4.78 4.41
C ALA A 173 -17.36 5.18 5.10
N PHE A 174 -17.11 6.48 5.21
CA PHE A 174 -15.96 7.04 5.93
C PHE A 174 -16.39 7.70 7.25
N TYR A 175 -15.58 7.47 8.28
CA TYR A 175 -15.84 7.94 9.64
C TYR A 175 -14.68 8.72 10.23
N THR A 176 -15.05 9.71 11.04
CA THR A 176 -14.16 10.25 12.06
C THR A 176 -14.04 9.23 13.18
N THR A 177 -12.83 8.90 13.56
CA THR A 177 -12.51 7.88 14.55
C THR A 177 -11.85 8.52 15.76
N LEU A 178 -12.40 8.24 16.94
CA LEU A 178 -11.86 8.65 18.22
C LEU A 178 -11.31 7.41 18.93
N VAL A 179 -10.00 7.38 19.18
CA VAL A 179 -9.34 6.28 19.89
C VAL A 179 -9.02 6.74 21.31
N PRO A 180 -9.59 6.10 22.35
CA PRO A 180 -9.28 6.42 23.74
C PRO A 180 -7.80 6.24 24.06
N ARG A 181 -7.34 6.93 25.09
CA ARG A 181 -5.97 6.81 25.59
C ARG A 181 -5.64 5.39 26.06
N ASP A 182 -4.49 4.89 25.64
CA ASP A 182 -4.01 3.54 25.95
C ASP A 182 -5.02 2.45 25.54
N ALA A 183 -5.77 2.67 24.45
CA ALA A 183 -6.79 1.72 23.99
C ALA A 183 -6.19 0.49 23.28
N VAL A 184 -5.02 0.62 22.65
CA VAL A 184 -4.43 -0.49 21.88
C VAL A 184 -3.87 -1.55 22.81
N LYS A 185 -4.55 -2.71 22.83
CA LYS A 185 -4.17 -3.88 23.64
C LYS A 185 -3.14 -4.74 22.91
N HIS A 186 -3.35 -4.97 21.62
CA HIS A 186 -2.49 -5.81 20.79
C HIS A 186 -2.27 -5.19 19.41
N VAL A 187 -1.10 -5.45 18.84
CA VAL A 187 -0.79 -5.22 17.43
C VAL A 187 -0.41 -6.54 16.78
N GLY A 188 -0.87 -6.78 15.56
CA GLY A 188 -0.60 -7.96 14.78
C GLY A 188 -0.23 -7.60 13.34
N VAL A 189 0.62 -8.41 12.71
CA VAL A 189 0.81 -8.33 11.25
C VAL A 189 -0.20 -9.27 10.60
N MET A 190 -1.04 -8.76 9.70
CA MET A 190 -1.94 -9.60 8.91
C MET A 190 -1.33 -9.87 7.54
N ILE A 191 -1.41 -11.12 7.09
CA ILE A 191 -0.98 -11.57 5.77
C ILE A 191 -2.17 -12.19 5.04
N GLU A 192 -2.56 -11.59 3.93
CA GLU A 192 -3.57 -12.13 3.01
C GLU A 192 -2.83 -12.70 1.79
N SER A 193 -2.91 -14.02 1.59
CA SER A 193 -2.21 -14.71 0.50
C SER A 193 -3.07 -14.81 -0.76
N PHE A 194 -2.50 -14.44 -1.91
CA PHE A 194 -3.21 -14.61 -3.18
C PHE A 194 -2.86 -15.95 -3.85
N PRO A 195 -3.82 -16.60 -4.51
CA PRO A 195 -3.54 -17.69 -5.42
C PRO A 195 -2.92 -17.13 -6.72
N ALA A 196 -1.61 -16.90 -6.72
CA ALA A 196 -0.87 -16.37 -7.87
C ALA A 196 0.30 -17.29 -8.27
N PRO A 197 0.68 -17.36 -9.56
CA PRO A 197 1.84 -18.13 -10.00
C PRO A 197 3.16 -17.69 -9.36
N VAL A 198 3.22 -16.41 -8.96
CA VAL A 198 4.32 -15.84 -8.17
C VAL A 198 3.79 -15.61 -6.77
N PRO A 199 4.46 -16.12 -5.71
CA PRO A 199 4.06 -15.88 -4.33
C PRO A 199 3.94 -14.37 -4.05
N ALA A 200 2.71 -13.92 -3.84
CA ALA A 200 2.38 -12.56 -3.51
C ALA A 200 1.34 -12.57 -2.39
N ALA A 201 1.38 -11.56 -1.54
CA ALA A 201 0.43 -11.39 -0.45
C ALA A 201 0.23 -9.90 -0.17
N HIS A 202 -0.87 -9.53 0.47
CA HIS A 202 -0.98 -8.25 1.17
C HIS A 202 -0.42 -8.42 2.59
N ALA A 203 0.37 -7.45 3.04
CA ALA A 203 0.68 -7.29 4.46
C ALA A 203 0.01 -6.04 5.00
N MET A 204 -0.53 -6.15 6.21
CA MET A 204 -1.29 -5.11 6.90
C MET A 204 -0.95 -5.14 8.39
N LEU A 205 -1.33 -4.10 9.12
CA LEU A 205 -1.26 -4.08 10.58
C LEU A 205 -2.68 -4.10 11.15
N ARG A 206 -2.94 -5.00 12.10
CA ARG A 206 -4.17 -5.06 12.91
C ARG A 206 -3.87 -4.49 14.28
N PHE A 207 -4.69 -3.55 14.72
CA PHE A 207 -4.69 -3.02 16.08
C PHE A 207 -5.95 -3.48 16.77
N THR A 208 -5.82 -4.32 17.78
CA THR A 208 -6.94 -4.77 18.61
C THR A 208 -6.99 -3.92 19.87
N LEU A 209 -8.12 -3.25 20.08
CA LEU A 209 -8.39 -2.35 21.19
C LEU A 209 -8.96 -3.12 22.39
N ALA A 210 -8.79 -2.58 23.59
CA ALA A 210 -9.38 -3.15 24.80
C ALA A 210 -10.91 -3.09 24.76
N ASP A 211 -11.57 -4.10 25.35
CA ASP A 211 -13.03 -4.24 25.30
C ASP A 211 -13.79 -3.06 25.92
N ASP A 212 -13.20 -2.44 26.95
CA ASP A 212 -13.69 -1.28 27.69
C ASP A 212 -13.26 0.07 27.07
N LYS A 213 -12.41 0.04 26.04
CA LYS A 213 -11.91 1.22 25.32
C LYS A 213 -11.98 1.04 23.80
N PRO A 214 -13.16 0.78 23.21
CA PRO A 214 -13.29 0.69 21.77
C PRO A 214 -13.01 2.04 21.10
N ALA A 215 -12.62 2.01 19.83
CA ALA A 215 -12.64 3.20 18.99
C ALA A 215 -14.10 3.58 18.73
N ILE A 216 -14.38 4.88 18.74
CA ILE A 216 -15.70 5.43 18.49
C ILE A 216 -15.71 6.03 17.10
N LEU A 217 -16.59 5.52 16.24
CA LEU A 217 -16.80 6.03 14.89
C LEU A 217 -17.93 7.05 14.91
N VAL A 218 -17.64 8.26 14.46
CA VAL A 218 -18.55 9.37 14.28
C VAL A 218 -18.75 9.57 12.78
N PRO A 219 -19.99 9.56 12.27
CA PRO A 219 -20.24 9.77 10.85
C PRO A 219 -19.64 11.09 10.35
N GLN A 220 -18.96 11.05 9.20
CA GLN A 220 -18.43 12.26 8.56
C GLN A 220 -19.53 13.09 7.88
N HIS A 221 -20.60 12.42 7.45
CA HIS A 221 -21.74 13.04 6.78
C HIS A 221 -22.93 13.18 7.74
N ALA A 222 -23.71 14.24 7.56
CA ALA A 222 -24.85 14.56 8.42
C ALA A 222 -26.02 13.57 8.32
N ASP A 223 -26.06 12.76 7.26
CA ASP A 223 -27.03 11.69 7.04
C ASP A 223 -26.66 10.37 7.72
N GLY A 224 -25.44 10.25 8.24
CA GLY A 224 -25.01 9.06 8.97
C GLY A 224 -25.68 8.95 10.34
N GLN A 225 -26.17 7.76 10.66
CA GLN A 225 -26.91 7.51 11.91
C GLN A 225 -25.99 7.03 13.03
N GLY A 226 -25.96 7.79 14.12
CA GLY A 226 -25.38 7.38 15.41
C GLY A 226 -23.87 7.20 15.41
N THR A 227 -23.31 6.93 16.59
CA THR A 227 -21.91 6.50 16.73
C THR A 227 -21.82 4.99 16.78
N LEU A 228 -20.69 4.44 16.30
CA LEU A 228 -20.40 3.00 16.35
C LEU A 228 -19.17 2.76 17.21
N ALA A 229 -19.10 1.57 17.82
CA ALA A 229 -17.93 1.12 18.57
C ALA A 229 -17.18 0.05 17.77
N LEU A 230 -15.87 0.22 17.59
CA LEU A 230 -15.02 -0.69 16.83
C LEU A 230 -13.85 -1.17 17.71
N ARG A 231 -13.57 -2.48 17.68
CA ARG A 231 -12.49 -3.09 18.46
C ARG A 231 -11.24 -3.39 17.66
N ASP A 232 -11.31 -3.39 16.34
CA ASP A 232 -10.19 -3.69 15.48
C ASP A 232 -10.05 -2.64 14.39
N LEU A 233 -8.86 -2.04 14.32
CA LEU A 233 -8.45 -1.12 13.27
C LEU A 233 -7.44 -1.84 12.38
N VAL A 234 -7.61 -1.76 11.06
CA VAL A 234 -6.66 -2.33 10.09
C VAL A 234 -6.01 -1.21 9.30
N PHE A 235 -4.69 -1.12 9.39
CA PHE A 235 -3.87 -0.28 8.53
C PHE A 235 -3.42 -1.08 7.31
N SER A 236 -3.61 -0.52 6.12
CA SER A 236 -3.10 -1.09 4.87
C SER A 236 -2.57 -0.01 3.94
N ALA A 237 -1.43 -0.27 3.29
CA ALA A 237 -0.95 0.54 2.18
C ALA A 237 -1.41 -0.08 0.86
N GLU A 238 -2.25 0.61 0.11
CA GLU A 238 -2.89 0.09 -1.10
C GLU A 238 -2.43 0.84 -2.36
N ALA A 239 -2.49 0.16 -3.50
CA ALA A 239 -2.32 0.79 -4.80
C ALA A 239 -3.62 1.46 -5.24
N LEU A 240 -3.60 2.79 -5.40
CA LEU A 240 -4.74 3.58 -5.87
C LEU A 240 -4.52 4.01 -7.31
N GLY A 241 -5.43 3.61 -8.20
CA GLY A 241 -5.39 3.95 -9.62
C GLY A 241 -6.46 4.97 -10.00
N GLN A 242 -6.54 5.24 -11.30
CA GLN A 242 -7.66 5.99 -11.86
C GLN A 242 -8.97 5.21 -11.70
N PRO A 243 -10.13 5.89 -11.72
CA PRO A 243 -11.43 5.24 -11.82
C PRO A 243 -11.45 4.10 -12.84
N GLY A 244 -11.86 2.91 -12.38
CA GLY A 244 -11.98 1.71 -13.22
C GLY A 244 -10.68 0.93 -13.47
N TRP A 245 -9.51 1.45 -13.07
CA TRP A 245 -8.26 0.71 -13.20
C TRP A 245 -8.21 -0.46 -12.21
N LYS A 246 -7.75 -1.61 -12.70
CA LYS A 246 -7.40 -2.76 -11.87
C LYS A 246 -5.90 -2.75 -11.59
N TYR A 247 -5.53 -3.23 -10.41
CA TYR A 247 -4.12 -3.41 -10.06
C TYR A 247 -3.44 -4.41 -11.02
N ASP A 248 -2.20 -4.09 -11.36
CA ASP A 248 -1.32 -4.93 -12.17
C ASP A 248 0.11 -4.80 -11.63
N LEU A 249 0.82 -5.92 -11.48
CA LEU A 249 2.13 -5.96 -10.84
C LEU A 249 3.18 -5.13 -11.60
N VAL A 250 3.15 -5.15 -12.93
CA VAL A 250 4.10 -4.45 -13.79
C VAL A 250 3.83 -2.95 -13.75
N LYS A 251 2.56 -2.55 -13.89
CA LYS A 251 2.13 -1.16 -13.73
C LYS A 251 2.42 -0.63 -12.31
N GLY A 252 2.25 -1.47 -11.30
CA GLY A 252 2.65 -1.21 -9.92
C GLY A 252 4.14 -0.93 -9.82
N GLN A 253 4.98 -1.77 -10.42
CA GLN A 253 6.44 -1.55 -10.44
C GLN A 253 6.84 -0.27 -11.19
N GLN A 254 6.08 0.11 -12.22
CA GLN A 254 6.31 1.29 -13.05
C GLN A 254 5.73 2.59 -12.45
N GLY A 255 5.08 2.53 -11.28
CA GLY A 255 4.54 3.72 -10.62
C GLY A 255 3.28 4.31 -11.26
N HIS A 256 2.44 3.46 -11.86
CA HIS A 256 1.14 3.89 -12.41
C HIS A 256 0.04 4.10 -11.35
N PHE A 257 0.30 3.73 -10.11
CA PHE A 257 -0.63 3.87 -9.00
C PHE A 257 -0.04 4.79 -7.94
N ALA A 258 -0.87 5.52 -7.22
CA ALA A 258 -0.47 6.13 -5.96
C ALA A 258 -0.43 5.06 -4.88
N VAL A 259 0.43 5.22 -3.88
CA VAL A 259 0.24 4.49 -2.62
C VAL A 259 -0.71 5.30 -1.74
N VAL A 260 -1.70 4.63 -1.16
CA VAL A 260 -2.59 5.19 -0.14
C VAL A 260 -2.50 4.32 1.10
N ASP A 261 -1.94 4.91 2.14
CA ASP A 261 -1.94 4.34 3.48
C ASP A 261 -3.30 4.65 4.10
N ARG A 262 -4.13 3.64 4.35
CA ARG A 262 -5.51 3.82 4.81
C ARG A 262 -5.80 3.02 6.08
N PHE A 263 -6.88 3.41 6.74
CA PHE A 263 -7.48 2.64 7.83
C PHE A 263 -8.86 2.13 7.43
N GLU A 264 -9.16 0.91 7.83
CA GLU A 264 -10.49 0.33 7.70
C GLU A 264 -10.82 -0.56 8.91
N SER A 265 -12.09 -0.92 9.04
CA SER A 265 -12.52 -1.94 10.01
C SER A 265 -12.08 -3.34 9.58
N LEU A 266 -11.81 -4.20 10.57
CA LEU A 266 -11.55 -5.62 10.31
C LEU A 266 -12.70 -6.30 9.56
N GLU A 267 -13.94 -5.91 9.83
CA GLU A 267 -15.12 -6.42 9.15
C GLU A 267 -15.09 -6.15 7.63
N ASP A 268 -14.76 -4.92 7.22
CA ASP A 268 -14.68 -4.58 5.80
C ASP A 268 -13.51 -5.31 5.12
N ARG A 269 -12.36 -5.42 5.79
CA ARG A 269 -11.26 -6.25 5.28
C ARG A 269 -11.70 -7.71 5.12
N TYR A 270 -12.42 -8.26 6.09
CA TYR A 270 -12.95 -9.63 5.99
C TYR A 270 -13.92 -9.79 4.82
N ARG A 271 -14.88 -8.88 4.65
CA ARG A 271 -15.82 -8.90 3.52
C ARG A 271 -15.07 -8.83 2.18
N HIS A 272 -14.01 -8.03 2.12
CA HIS A 272 -13.16 -7.93 0.93
C HIS A 272 -12.49 -9.27 0.60
N VAL A 273 -11.75 -9.88 1.54
CA VAL A 273 -11.01 -11.12 1.27
C VAL A 273 -11.92 -12.32 0.96
N ASN A 274 -13.15 -12.32 1.48
CA ASN A 274 -14.15 -13.36 1.20
C ASN A 274 -15.02 -13.09 -0.03
N SER A 275 -14.90 -11.92 -0.65
CA SER A 275 -15.56 -11.66 -1.94
C SER A 275 -14.89 -12.39 -3.11
N TYR A 276 -13.67 -12.88 -2.90
CA TYR A 276 -12.91 -13.68 -3.87
C TYR A 276 -13.35 -15.15 -3.88
N THR A 277 -13.15 -15.83 -5.01
CA THR A 277 -13.47 -17.26 -5.18
C THR A 277 -12.28 -18.00 -5.81
N PRO A 278 -11.57 -18.87 -5.06
CA PRO A 278 -11.75 -19.12 -3.61
C PRO A 278 -11.40 -17.89 -2.77
N ALA A 279 -11.94 -17.82 -1.56
CA ALA A 279 -11.57 -16.78 -0.60
C ALA A 279 -10.06 -16.80 -0.33
N HIS A 280 -9.46 -15.62 -0.18
CA HIS A 280 -8.03 -15.54 0.09
C HIS A 280 -7.72 -15.98 1.53
N PRO A 281 -6.77 -16.91 1.75
CA PRO A 281 -6.31 -17.26 3.09
C PRO A 281 -5.72 -16.03 3.78
N THR A 282 -6.27 -15.66 4.93
CA THR A 282 -5.78 -14.52 5.70
C THR A 282 -5.40 -14.96 7.11
N VAL A 283 -4.16 -14.66 7.50
CA VAL A 283 -3.65 -14.97 8.83
C VAL A 283 -3.22 -13.69 9.55
N THR A 284 -3.31 -13.69 10.88
CA THR A 284 -2.74 -12.65 11.74
C THR A 284 -1.61 -13.24 12.56
N HIS A 285 -0.48 -12.55 12.66
CA HIS A 285 0.63 -12.86 13.55
C HIS A 285 0.59 -11.87 14.71
N PRO A 286 0.01 -12.24 15.87
CA PRO A 286 0.07 -11.42 17.08
C PRO A 286 1.53 -11.13 17.44
N LEU A 287 1.82 -9.87 17.73
CA LEU A 287 3.17 -9.45 18.05
C LEU A 287 3.38 -9.34 19.55
N ARG A 288 4.55 -9.78 20.00
CA ARG A 288 5.06 -9.53 21.34
C ARG A 288 5.79 -8.18 21.34
N VAL A 289 5.08 -7.16 21.79
CA VAL A 289 5.59 -5.80 21.96
C VAL A 289 5.64 -5.42 23.44
N ARG A 290 6.50 -4.48 23.81
CA ARG A 290 6.59 -3.89 25.15
C ARG A 290 5.36 -3.04 25.43
N ALA A 291 5.15 -2.71 26.71
CA ALA A 291 4.11 -1.76 27.11
C ALA A 291 4.33 -0.41 26.39
N GLY A 292 3.26 0.16 25.82
CA GLY A 292 3.30 1.41 25.06
C GLY A 292 3.59 1.23 23.55
N GLU A 293 4.42 0.25 23.16
CA GLU A 293 4.84 0.09 21.75
C GLU A 293 3.67 -0.15 20.79
N ALA A 294 2.60 -0.81 21.22
CA ALA A 294 1.42 -1.00 20.38
C ALA A 294 0.75 0.34 20.01
N ASN A 295 0.67 1.27 20.97
CA ASN A 295 0.17 2.64 20.71
C ASN A 295 1.17 3.43 19.87
N ASP A 296 2.47 3.23 20.06
CA ASP A 296 3.50 3.87 19.24
C ASP A 296 3.42 3.46 17.76
N VAL A 297 3.18 2.18 17.49
CA VAL A 297 2.95 1.68 16.12
C VAL A 297 1.66 2.27 15.52
N LEU A 298 0.58 2.39 16.30
CA LEU A 298 -0.66 3.03 15.83
C LEU A 298 -0.41 4.51 15.48
N ARG A 299 0.25 5.25 16.37
CA ARG A 299 0.61 6.66 16.16
C ARG A 299 1.47 6.83 14.90
N GLU A 300 2.43 5.94 14.69
CA GLU A 300 3.28 5.95 13.51
C GLU A 300 2.50 5.64 12.23
N ALA A 301 1.57 4.68 12.27
CA ALA A 301 0.69 4.36 11.14
C ALA A 301 -0.18 5.56 10.75
N LEU A 302 -0.78 6.23 11.73
CA LEU A 302 -1.59 7.43 11.54
C LEU A 302 -0.78 8.60 10.98
N SER A 303 0.41 8.84 11.55
CA SER A 303 1.32 9.90 11.09
C SER A 303 1.82 9.64 9.67
N THR A 304 2.23 8.40 9.37
CA THR A 304 2.67 7.98 8.04
C THR A 304 1.56 8.21 7.02
N SER A 305 0.35 7.75 7.31
CA SER A 305 -0.80 7.92 6.42
C SER A 305 -1.12 9.39 6.13
N ALA A 306 -1.16 10.23 7.17
CA ALA A 306 -1.43 11.66 7.01
C ALA A 306 -0.33 12.39 6.25
N LYS A 307 0.94 12.02 6.46
CA LYS A 307 2.11 12.63 5.82
C LYS A 307 2.25 12.21 4.35
N VAL A 308 2.12 10.93 4.05
CA VAL A 308 2.24 10.39 2.68
C VAL A 308 1.08 10.90 1.83
N GLY A 309 -0.14 10.90 2.38
CA GLY A 309 -1.33 11.33 1.69
C GLY A 309 -1.53 10.53 0.39
N LEU A 310 -1.54 11.24 -0.75
CA LEU A 310 -1.56 10.66 -2.10
C LEU A 310 -0.32 11.09 -2.90
N GLY A 311 0.75 11.49 -2.21
CA GLY A 311 1.92 12.12 -2.84
C GLY A 311 2.93 11.14 -3.43
N ALA A 312 2.90 9.88 -3.02
CA ALA A 312 3.87 8.88 -3.40
C ALA A 312 3.32 7.91 -4.45
N ALA A 313 4.17 7.50 -5.39
CA ALA A 313 3.86 6.41 -6.30
C ALA A 313 4.01 5.06 -5.57
N TYR A 314 3.06 4.17 -5.80
CA TYR A 314 3.17 2.77 -5.39
C TYR A 314 4.25 2.08 -6.22
N ASN A 315 5.03 1.22 -5.57
CA ASN A 315 6.00 0.36 -6.22
C ASN A 315 5.94 -1.04 -5.62
N THR A 316 5.65 -2.03 -6.46
CA THR A 316 5.46 -3.43 -6.04
C THR A 316 6.61 -3.97 -5.19
N LEU A 317 7.85 -3.53 -5.42
CA LEU A 317 9.03 -4.04 -4.73
C LEU A 317 9.48 -3.21 -3.53
N ASN A 318 9.48 -1.88 -3.62
CA ASN A 318 10.10 -1.02 -2.60
C ASN A 318 9.13 -0.05 -1.89
N ARG A 319 7.87 0.02 -2.32
CA ARG A 319 6.80 0.83 -1.73
C ARG A 319 5.45 0.16 -1.98
N SER A 320 5.27 -0.98 -1.34
CA SER A 320 4.09 -1.84 -1.41
C SER A 320 3.42 -1.99 -0.04
N CYS A 321 2.25 -2.64 -0.02
CA CYS A 321 1.57 -3.06 1.22
C CYS A 321 2.54 -3.71 2.24
N GLY A 322 3.39 -4.62 1.77
CA GLY A 322 4.45 -5.26 2.53
C GLY A 322 5.43 -4.27 3.14
N THR A 323 6.11 -3.51 2.29
CA THR A 323 7.21 -2.66 2.74
C THR A 323 6.74 -1.53 3.66
N GLU A 324 5.56 -0.95 3.39
CA GLU A 324 5.01 0.15 4.20
C GLU A 324 4.51 -0.36 5.56
N ALA A 325 3.80 -1.49 5.62
CA ALA A 325 3.37 -2.08 6.90
C ALA A 325 4.57 -2.40 7.82
N PHE A 326 5.63 -3.02 7.28
CA PHE A 326 6.83 -3.29 8.07
C PHE A 326 7.65 -2.03 8.39
N ALA A 327 7.62 -1.00 7.54
CA ALA A 327 8.29 0.26 7.83
C ALA A 327 7.62 1.02 8.98
N VAL A 328 6.28 1.04 9.01
CA VAL A 328 5.50 1.58 10.13
C VAL A 328 5.77 0.80 11.41
N LEU A 329 5.74 -0.53 11.34
CA LEU A 329 6.04 -1.40 12.48
C LEU A 329 7.42 -1.11 13.07
N ASP A 330 8.44 -1.00 12.21
CA ASP A 330 9.82 -0.75 12.62
C ASP A 330 9.98 0.59 13.33
N ARG A 331 9.37 1.65 12.78
CA ARG A 331 9.45 2.99 13.35
C ARG A 331 8.70 3.07 14.69
N GLY A 332 7.59 2.36 14.85
CA GLY A 332 6.82 2.34 16.10
C GLY A 332 7.46 1.53 17.23
N ILE A 333 8.13 0.41 16.94
CA ILE A 333 8.80 -0.43 17.96
C ILE A 333 10.22 0.07 18.27
N GLY A 334 10.78 0.94 17.42
CA GLY A 334 12.12 1.48 17.55
C GLY A 334 13.22 0.61 16.94
N ASP A 335 14.42 1.19 16.94
CA ASP A 335 15.61 0.74 16.22
C ASP A 335 16.53 -0.18 17.04
N ASP A 336 16.04 -0.81 18.11
CA ASP A 336 16.73 -1.85 18.89
C ASP A 336 16.85 -3.18 18.10
N VAL A 337 17.13 -3.05 16.81
CA VAL A 337 17.25 -4.11 15.84
C VAL A 337 18.69 -4.58 15.87
N PRO A 338 18.95 -5.88 16.14
CA PRO A 338 20.30 -6.41 16.06
C PRO A 338 20.94 -6.06 14.71
N LEU A 339 22.23 -5.69 14.72
CA LEU A 339 22.96 -5.28 13.52
C LEU A 339 22.83 -6.28 12.37
N GLY A 340 22.78 -7.59 12.68
CA GLY A 340 22.57 -8.65 11.70
C GLY A 340 21.23 -8.54 10.95
N VAL A 341 20.16 -8.11 11.64
CA VAL A 341 18.84 -7.88 11.04
C VAL A 341 18.84 -6.56 10.24
N ARG A 342 19.59 -5.54 10.67
CA ARG A 342 19.78 -4.31 9.88
C ARG A 342 20.50 -4.59 8.56
N LEU A 343 21.51 -5.45 8.59
CA LEU A 343 22.26 -5.86 7.41
C LEU A 343 21.45 -6.80 6.51
N SER A 344 20.67 -7.73 7.07
CA SER A 344 19.80 -8.60 6.27
C SER A 344 18.73 -7.80 5.53
N ARG A 345 18.13 -6.76 6.15
CA ARG A 345 17.16 -5.85 5.51
C ARG A 345 17.67 -5.22 4.23
N ALA A 346 18.93 -4.80 4.20
CA ALA A 346 19.53 -4.15 3.03
C ALA A 346 19.81 -5.12 1.88
N ILE A 347 19.89 -6.43 2.17
CA ILE A 347 20.40 -7.43 1.24
C ILE A 347 19.29 -8.38 0.73
N THR A 348 18.27 -8.67 1.54
CA THR A 348 17.41 -9.85 1.34
C THR A 348 15.99 -9.55 0.87
N GLY A 349 15.54 -8.29 0.89
CA GLY A 349 14.13 -7.98 0.64
C GLY A 349 13.18 -8.60 1.69
N GLU A 350 13.64 -8.82 2.93
CA GLU A 350 12.91 -9.50 4.02
C GLU A 350 11.58 -8.86 4.44
N ARG A 351 11.18 -7.73 3.86
CA ARG A 351 9.82 -7.15 4.00
C ARG A 351 8.81 -7.72 3.00
N LEU A 352 9.19 -8.77 2.27
CA LEU A 352 8.27 -9.49 1.40
C LEU A 352 7.29 -10.32 2.25
N PRO A 353 5.98 -10.23 1.96
CA PRO A 353 4.95 -10.93 2.75
C PRO A 353 5.17 -12.44 2.97
N PRO A 354 5.67 -13.23 1.99
CA PRO A 354 5.94 -14.65 2.21
C PRO A 354 7.02 -14.96 3.27
N LEU A 355 7.84 -13.97 3.63
CA LEU A 355 8.90 -14.11 4.63
C LEU A 355 8.56 -13.40 5.95
N ALA A 356 7.31 -12.96 6.13
CA ALA A 356 6.86 -12.21 7.30
C ALA A 356 7.20 -12.93 8.62
N ASP A 357 6.95 -14.23 8.72
CA ASP A 357 7.25 -15.02 9.92
C ASP A 357 8.73 -14.99 10.29
N LYS A 358 9.59 -15.23 9.30
CA LYS A 358 11.05 -15.21 9.51
C LYS A 358 11.49 -13.83 9.96
N TYR A 359 11.00 -12.78 9.31
CA TYR A 359 11.30 -11.40 9.65
C TYR A 359 10.89 -11.05 11.09
N LEU A 360 9.65 -11.38 11.48
CA LEU A 360 9.11 -11.10 12.80
C LEU A 360 9.82 -11.92 13.89
N ALA A 361 10.18 -13.17 13.60
CA ALA A 361 10.98 -14.01 14.48
C ALA A 361 12.40 -13.43 14.70
N LEU A 362 13.08 -13.00 13.63
CA LEU A 362 14.39 -12.35 13.71
C LEU A 362 14.35 -11.05 14.51
N ARG A 363 13.23 -10.33 14.47
CA ARG A 363 12.97 -9.15 15.31
C ARG A 363 12.60 -9.48 16.76
N GLY A 364 12.45 -10.76 17.12
CA GLY A 364 12.03 -11.18 18.46
C GLY A 364 10.57 -10.83 18.79
N LEU A 365 9.76 -10.54 17.77
CA LEU A 365 8.36 -10.12 17.90
C LEU A 365 7.38 -11.30 17.91
N LEU A 366 7.85 -12.51 17.60
CA LEU A 366 7.05 -13.72 17.74
C LEU A 366 7.41 -14.46 19.03
N ALA A 367 6.41 -15.04 19.69
CA ALA A 367 6.64 -15.92 20.83
C ALA A 367 7.27 -17.26 20.37
N PRO A 368 8.04 -17.95 21.22
CA PRO A 368 8.45 -19.33 20.95
C PRO A 368 7.22 -20.22 20.69
N GLY A 369 7.23 -20.98 19.61
CA GLY A 369 6.09 -21.81 19.21
C GLY A 369 4.90 -21.04 18.62
N HIS A 370 5.13 -19.79 18.18
CA HIS A 370 4.14 -18.94 17.51
C HIS A 370 3.32 -19.71 16.48
N ARG A 371 2.00 -19.48 16.50
CA ARG A 371 1.09 -19.94 15.47
C ARG A 371 0.27 -18.75 14.97
N PRO A 372 0.24 -18.47 13.67
CA PRO A 372 -0.67 -17.47 13.13
C PRO A 372 -2.12 -17.83 13.45
N VAL A 373 -2.93 -16.80 13.68
CA VAL A 373 -4.38 -16.91 13.83
C VAL A 373 -5.01 -16.86 12.45
N ASP A 374 -5.71 -17.93 12.06
CA ASP A 374 -6.52 -17.96 10.84
C ASP A 374 -7.74 -17.03 11.00
N LEU A 375 -7.74 -15.92 10.27
CA LEU A 375 -8.80 -14.93 10.32
C LEU A 375 -10.11 -15.47 9.73
N ASN A 376 -10.01 -16.30 8.68
CA ASN A 376 -11.19 -16.90 8.06
C ASN A 376 -11.92 -17.79 9.08
N GLY A 377 -11.16 -18.56 9.86
CA GLY A 377 -11.68 -19.33 10.99
C GLY A 377 -12.16 -18.47 12.17
N GLU A 378 -11.43 -17.41 12.54
CA GLU A 378 -11.83 -16.48 13.61
C GLU A 378 -13.22 -15.87 13.34
N TRP A 379 -13.41 -15.34 12.14
CA TRP A 379 -14.67 -14.69 11.76
C TRP A 379 -15.84 -15.67 11.63
N ALA A 380 -15.59 -16.88 11.11
CA ALA A 380 -16.62 -17.91 11.04
C ALA A 380 -17.20 -18.27 12.42
N ARG A 381 -16.43 -18.05 13.49
CA ARG A 381 -16.83 -18.25 14.89
C ARG A 381 -17.34 -16.98 15.58
N ALA A 382 -17.10 -15.80 15.01
CA ALA A 382 -17.52 -14.55 15.61
C ALA A 382 -19.06 -14.46 15.65
N PRO A 383 -19.66 -13.96 16.75
CA PRO A 383 -21.08 -13.64 16.77
C PRO A 383 -21.37 -12.66 15.65
N ARG A 384 -22.26 -13.02 14.72
CA ARG A 384 -22.68 -12.07 13.68
C ARG A 384 -23.45 -10.94 14.36
N PRO A 385 -23.10 -9.67 14.11
CA PRO A 385 -23.96 -8.58 14.55
C PRO A 385 -25.36 -8.85 13.99
N ALA A 386 -26.38 -8.73 14.84
CA ALA A 386 -27.75 -8.84 14.39
C ALA A 386 -27.92 -7.86 13.22
N THR A 387 -28.31 -8.38 12.06
CA THR A 387 -28.54 -7.54 10.89
C THR A 387 -29.55 -6.48 11.29
N PRO A 388 -29.23 -5.17 11.18
CA PRO A 388 -30.23 -4.14 11.43
C PRO A 388 -31.42 -4.45 10.53
N ARG A 389 -32.59 -4.66 11.14
CA ARG A 389 -33.83 -4.98 10.43
C ARG A 389 -34.43 -3.75 9.78
#